data_AF-A0A934H2N9-F1
#
_entry.id   AF-A0A934H2N9-F1
#
_cell.length_a   1.000
_cell.length_b   1.000
_cell.length_c   1.000
_cell.angle_alpha   90.00
_cell.angle_beta   90.00
_cell.angle_gamma   90.00
#
_symmetry.space_group_name_H-M   'P 1'
#
loop_
_entity.id
_entity.type
_entity.pdbx_description
1 polymer ?
#
loop_
_entity_poly.entity_id
_entity_poly.type
_entity_poly.pdbx_seq_one_letter_code
_entity_poly.pdbx_strand_id
1 'polypeptide(L)'
;MRSLPRVAQAYIIALIICAGVLGAISIPFLSLTWSRLVPLLFFSFLIALADIFPIALPREHADVSVSTAVKVAAAILYGPAFTIWVTLLGTVASEIILRRVWFKAAFNVAQLTITFAAASFIYQVAAGQNAVPFATWNGTLALLLLAAVYLAANSTLLTLIISFAYGVPFLFAWRSNPWRGFLYEMAMI
;
A
#
# COMPACT_ATOMS: atom_id res chain seq x y z
N MET A 1 12.12 9.19 15.05
CA MET A 1 12.85 9.58 13.83
C MET A 1 14.31 9.96 14.06
N ARG A 2 14.71 10.62 15.16
CA ARG A 2 16.11 11.04 15.37
C ARG A 2 17.15 9.91 15.37
N SER A 3 16.72 8.66 15.51
CA SER A 3 17.55 7.46 15.38
C SER A 3 17.88 7.07 13.93
N LEU A 4 17.21 7.64 12.93
CA LEU A 4 17.42 7.34 11.50
C LEU A 4 18.34 8.39 10.83
N PRO A 5 19.10 8.01 9.79
CA PRO A 5 19.84 8.95 8.95
C PRO A 5 18.93 10.04 8.37
N ARG A 6 19.47 11.25 8.14
CA ARG A 6 18.70 12.39 7.59
C ARG A 6 18.05 12.07 6.24
N VAL A 7 18.73 11.28 5.41
CA VAL A 7 18.21 10.84 4.10
C VAL A 7 16.95 10.00 4.25
N ALA A 8 16.96 9.04 5.18
CA ALA A 8 15.79 8.20 5.47
C ALA A 8 14.62 9.04 6.03
N GLN A 9 14.90 10.03 6.88
CA GLN A 9 13.87 10.94 7.39
C GLN A 9 13.24 11.77 6.26
N ALA A 10 14.06 12.38 5.40
CA ALA A 10 13.59 13.15 4.26
C ALA A 10 12.75 12.30 3.30
N TYR A 11 13.16 11.05 3.07
CA TYR A 11 12.41 10.10 2.26
C TYR A 11 11.02 9.79 2.84
N ILE A 12 10.92 9.50 4.14
CA ILE A 12 9.62 9.26 4.79
C ILE A 12 8.72 10.51 4.68
N ILE A 13 9.26 11.70 4.94
CA ILE A 13 8.51 12.96 4.83
C ILE A 13 8.01 13.16 3.39
N ALA A 14 8.86 12.92 2.39
CA ALA A 14 8.48 13.02 0.98
C ALA A 14 7.33 12.07 0.62
N LEU A 15 7.35 10.83 1.12
CA LEU A 15 6.25 9.89 0.90
C LEU A 15 4.96 10.35 1.60
N ILE A 16 5.04 10.85 2.84
CA ILE A 16 3.87 11.37 3.56
C ILE A 16 3.24 12.53 2.78
N ILE A 17 4.05 13.47 2.31
CA ILE A 17 3.57 14.60 1.50
C ILE A 17 2.96 14.08 0.21
N CYS A 18 3.63 13.17 -0.50
CA CYS A 18 3.12 12.60 -1.75
C CYS A 18 1.77 11.90 -1.55
N ALA A 19 1.64 11.06 -0.53
CA ALA A 19 0.38 10.39 -0.19
C ALA A 19 -0.72 11.41 0.19
N GLY A 20 -0.38 12.44 0.97
CA GLY A 20 -1.32 13.52 1.32
C GLY A 20 -1.79 14.32 0.10
N VAL A 21 -0.89 14.64 -0.82
CA VAL A 21 -1.20 15.33 -2.08
C VAL A 21 -2.08 14.46 -2.97
N LEU A 22 -1.78 13.16 -3.12
CA LEU A 22 -2.63 12.21 -3.84
C LEU A 22 -4.02 12.12 -3.22
N GLY A 23 -4.10 12.06 -1.89
CA GLY A 23 -5.36 12.14 -1.14
C GLY A 23 -6.14 13.39 -1.49
N ALA A 24 -5.52 14.57 -1.38
CA ALA A 24 -6.14 15.86 -1.67
C ALA A 24 -6.63 15.98 -3.12
N ILE A 25 -5.79 15.62 -4.10
CA ILE A 25 -6.13 15.64 -5.53
C ILE A 25 -7.27 14.67 -5.84
N SER A 26 -7.38 13.57 -5.11
CA SER A 26 -8.43 12.57 -5.34
C SER A 26 -9.82 12.97 -4.79
N ILE A 27 -9.92 13.97 -3.91
CA ILE A 27 -11.17 14.38 -3.25
C ILE A 27 -12.30 14.68 -4.25
N PRO A 28 -12.10 15.48 -5.32
CA PRO A 28 -13.15 15.80 -6.27
C PRO A 28 -13.73 14.57 -6.99
N PHE A 29 -12.95 13.50 -7.08
CA PHE A 29 -13.31 12.26 -7.78
C PHE A 29 -14.04 11.23 -6.91
N LEU A 30 -14.15 11.48 -5.60
CA LEU A 30 -14.74 10.52 -4.66
C LEU A 30 -16.27 10.41 -4.80
N SER A 31 -16.93 11.50 -5.23
CA SER A 31 -18.40 11.62 -5.32
C SER A 31 -19.10 11.06 -4.08
N LEU A 32 -19.00 11.77 -2.94
CA LEU A 32 -19.52 11.35 -1.63
C LEU A 32 -21.06 11.34 -1.56
N THR A 33 -21.68 10.38 -2.22
CA THR A 33 -23.09 10.01 -2.03
C THR A 33 -23.19 8.93 -0.95
N TRP A 34 -24.33 8.81 -0.26
CA TRP A 34 -24.58 7.74 0.72
C TRP A 34 -24.27 6.33 0.18
N SER A 35 -24.57 6.09 -1.10
CA SER A 35 -24.28 4.83 -1.81
C SER A 35 -22.78 4.52 -1.95
N ARG A 36 -21.90 5.52 -1.83
CA ARG A 36 -20.44 5.36 -1.87
C ARG A 36 -19.79 5.48 -0.49
N LEU A 37 -20.38 6.26 0.41
CA LEU A 37 -19.87 6.42 1.76
C LEU A 37 -19.91 5.11 2.56
N VAL A 38 -21.01 4.36 2.47
CA VAL A 38 -21.14 3.07 3.18
C VAL A 38 -20.07 2.06 2.71
N PRO A 39 -19.89 1.81 1.39
CA PRO A 39 -18.78 1.00 0.91
C PRO A 39 -17.41 1.53 1.34
N LEU A 40 -17.18 2.84 1.32
CA LEU A 40 -15.88 3.42 1.70
C LEU A 40 -15.53 3.08 3.14
N LEU A 41 -16.47 3.27 4.06
CA LEU A 41 -16.28 2.91 5.47
C LEU A 41 -16.12 1.40 5.65
N PHE A 42 -16.92 0.60 4.95
CA PHE A 42 -16.86 -0.86 5.01
C PHE A 42 -15.53 -1.42 4.52
N PHE A 43 -15.04 -0.98 3.35
CA PHE A 43 -13.74 -1.40 2.81
C PHE A 43 -12.59 -0.92 3.70
N SER A 44 -12.66 0.29 4.24
CA SER A 44 -11.67 0.80 5.21
C SER A 44 -11.63 -0.09 6.47
N PHE A 45 -12.80 -0.47 6.98
CA PHE A 45 -12.90 -1.40 8.11
C PHE A 45 -12.32 -2.78 7.80
N LEU A 46 -12.65 -3.36 6.64
CA LEU A 46 -12.10 -4.65 6.22
C LEU A 46 -10.58 -4.62 6.07
N ILE A 47 -10.03 -3.54 5.50
CA ILE A 47 -8.58 -3.33 5.41
C ILE A 47 -7.97 -3.27 6.80
N ALA A 48 -8.55 -2.47 7.70
CA ALA A 48 -8.05 -2.34 9.07
C ALA A 48 -8.06 -3.70 9.79
N LEU A 49 -9.17 -4.45 9.69
CA LEU A 49 -9.32 -5.77 10.29
C LEU A 49 -8.28 -6.75 9.73
N ALA A 50 -8.10 -6.78 8.42
CA ALA A 50 -7.13 -7.65 7.75
C ALA A 50 -5.67 -7.31 8.10
N ASP A 51 -5.36 -6.02 8.31
CA ASP A 51 -4.01 -5.59 8.71
C ASP A 51 -3.71 -5.82 10.22
N ILE A 52 -4.75 -5.95 11.07
CA ILE A 52 -4.60 -6.29 12.49
C ILE A 52 -4.26 -7.78 12.67
N PHE A 53 -4.79 -8.65 11.81
CA PHE A 53 -4.60 -10.10 11.87
C PHE A 53 -3.80 -10.63 10.66
N PRO A 54 -2.51 -10.28 10.52
CA PRO A 54 -1.69 -10.83 9.46
C PRO A 54 -1.54 -12.35 9.64
N ILE A 55 -1.65 -13.10 8.54
CA ILE A 55 -1.44 -14.55 8.54
C ILE A 55 0.05 -14.80 8.37
N ALA A 56 0.70 -15.23 9.46
CA ALA A 56 2.10 -15.64 9.44
C ALA A 56 2.25 -16.99 8.72
N LEU A 57 3.07 -17.05 7.66
CA LEU A 57 3.35 -18.31 6.98
C LEU A 57 4.38 -19.16 7.76
N PRO A 58 4.06 -20.42 8.13
CA PRO A 58 4.87 -21.25 9.03
C PRO A 58 6.30 -21.56 8.55
N ARG A 59 6.52 -21.63 7.24
CA ARG A 59 7.84 -21.95 6.64
C ARG A 59 8.58 -20.73 6.15
N GLU A 60 7.87 -19.62 6.02
CA GLU A 60 8.29 -18.47 5.24
C GLU A 60 8.47 -17.18 6.06
N HIS A 61 8.30 -17.14 7.40
CA HIS A 61 8.43 -15.92 8.24
C HIS A 61 7.96 -14.64 7.50
N ALA A 62 6.92 -14.81 6.69
CA ALA A 62 6.45 -13.87 5.69
C ALA A 62 4.97 -13.75 5.98
N ASP A 63 4.57 -12.52 6.22
CA ASP A 63 3.19 -12.19 6.48
C ASP A 63 2.55 -11.89 5.14
N VAL A 64 1.57 -12.70 4.75
CA VAL A 64 0.74 -12.37 3.58
C VAL A 64 -0.36 -11.46 4.08
N SER A 65 -0.32 -10.19 3.68
CA SER A 65 -1.38 -9.25 4.03
C SER A 65 -2.65 -9.59 3.26
N VAL A 66 -3.66 -10.04 4.00
CA VAL A 66 -5.01 -10.28 3.50
C VAL A 66 -5.65 -8.98 2.98
N SER A 67 -5.22 -7.81 3.48
CA SER A 67 -5.76 -6.52 3.06
C SER A 67 -5.44 -6.18 1.61
N THR A 68 -4.40 -6.79 1.02
CA THR A 68 -4.09 -6.63 -0.41
C THR A 68 -5.27 -7.03 -1.29
N ALA A 69 -5.94 -8.14 -1.00
CA ALA A 69 -7.10 -8.58 -1.79
C ALA A 69 -8.26 -7.56 -1.71
N VAL A 70 -8.49 -7.00 -0.52
CA VAL A 70 -9.52 -5.98 -0.30
C VAL A 70 -9.20 -4.68 -1.06
N LYS A 71 -7.92 -4.27 -1.06
CA LYS A 71 -7.44 -3.08 -1.79
C LYS A 71 -7.54 -3.28 -3.31
N VAL A 72 -7.22 -4.48 -3.82
CA VAL A 72 -7.42 -4.84 -5.24
C VAL A 72 -8.91 -4.80 -5.60
N ALA A 73 -9.79 -5.35 -4.76
CA ALA A 73 -11.23 -5.30 -5.00
C ALA A 73 -11.74 -3.85 -5.04
N ALA A 74 -11.27 -2.97 -4.14
CA ALA A 74 -11.59 -1.55 -4.17
C ALA A 74 -11.13 -0.88 -5.48
N ALA A 75 -9.92 -1.22 -5.96
CA ALA A 75 -9.37 -0.71 -7.21
C ALA A 75 -10.20 -1.09 -8.43
N ILE A 76 -10.69 -2.33 -8.47
CA ILE A 76 -11.51 -2.84 -9.57
C ILE A 76 -12.91 -2.25 -9.55
N LEU A 77 -13.55 -2.21 -8.37
CA LEU A 77 -14.97 -1.85 -8.23
C LEU A 77 -15.23 -0.35 -8.23
N TYR A 78 -14.33 0.44 -7.64
CA TYR A 78 -14.57 1.86 -7.38
C TYR A 78 -13.48 2.79 -7.93
N GLY A 79 -12.37 2.24 -8.41
CA GLY A 79 -11.30 3.00 -9.06
C GLY A 79 -10.34 3.71 -8.10
N PRO A 80 -9.45 4.58 -8.64
CA PRO A 80 -8.27 5.07 -7.92
C PRO A 80 -8.60 5.94 -6.72
N ALA A 81 -9.50 6.91 -6.88
CA ALA A 81 -9.84 7.84 -5.80
C ALA A 81 -10.39 7.10 -4.58
N PHE A 82 -11.33 6.18 -4.78
CA PHE A 82 -11.87 5.36 -3.71
C PHE A 82 -10.79 4.49 -3.05
N THR A 83 -9.93 3.86 -3.86
CA THR A 83 -8.84 3.00 -3.39
C THR A 83 -7.84 3.74 -2.51
N ILE A 84 -7.49 4.98 -2.89
CA ILE A 84 -6.61 5.86 -2.10
C ILE A 84 -7.18 6.03 -0.70
N TRP A 85 -8.45 6.42 -0.59
CA TRP A 85 -9.05 6.73 0.70
C TRP A 85 -9.29 5.49 1.56
N VAL A 86 -9.76 4.38 1.00
CA VAL A 86 -9.94 3.15 1.81
C VAL A 86 -8.61 2.57 2.28
N THR A 87 -7.55 2.69 1.46
CA THR A 87 -6.19 2.29 1.85
C THR A 87 -5.67 3.19 2.95
N LEU A 88 -5.79 4.51 2.80
CA LEU A 88 -5.33 5.49 3.77
C LEU A 88 -6.05 5.29 5.11
N LEU A 89 -7.38 5.31 5.12
CA LEU A 89 -8.18 5.20 6.35
C LEU A 89 -8.02 3.84 7.02
N GLY A 90 -8.12 2.76 6.25
CA GLY A 90 -8.00 1.40 6.79
C GLY A 90 -6.63 1.12 7.39
N THR A 91 -5.56 1.55 6.70
CA THR A 91 -4.18 1.35 7.18
C THR A 91 -3.90 2.27 8.38
N VAL A 92 -4.35 3.53 8.37
CA VAL A 92 -4.21 4.41 9.55
C VAL A 92 -4.90 3.81 10.77
N ALA A 93 -6.11 3.26 10.60
CA ALA A 93 -6.84 2.66 11.70
C ALA A 93 -6.09 1.45 12.29
N SER A 94 -5.60 0.53 11.47
CA SER A 94 -4.84 -0.64 11.97
C SER A 94 -3.54 -0.23 12.66
N GLU A 95 -2.81 0.74 12.11
CA GLU A 95 -1.57 1.26 12.69
C GLU A 95 -1.78 1.91 14.07
N ILE A 96 -2.88 2.67 14.24
CA ILE A 96 -3.26 3.27 15.52
C ILE A 96 -3.63 2.17 16.54
N ILE A 97 -4.43 1.18 16.13
CA ILE A 97 -4.88 0.08 17.00
C ILE A 97 -3.68 -0.75 17.49
N LEU A 98 -2.74 -1.06 16.60
CA LEU A 98 -1.53 -1.81 16.90
C LEU A 98 -0.46 -0.98 17.65
N ARG A 99 -0.72 0.32 17.88
CA ARG A 99 0.19 1.25 18.58
C ARG A 99 1.60 1.23 18.01
N ARG A 100 1.73 1.14 16.69
CA ARG A 100 3.04 1.09 16.04
C ARG A 100 3.79 2.42 16.24
N VAL A 101 5.11 2.34 16.16
CA VAL A 101 5.97 3.53 16.22
C VAL A 101 5.58 4.49 15.10
N TRP A 102 5.23 5.73 15.47
CA TRP A 102 4.55 6.69 14.58
C TRP A 102 5.18 6.88 13.20
N PHE A 103 6.52 6.87 13.11
CA PHE A 103 7.21 7.09 11.83
C PHE A 103 7.22 5.85 10.94
N LYS A 104 7.21 4.65 11.54
CA LYS A 104 7.03 3.38 10.81
C LYS A 104 5.59 3.29 10.30
N ALA A 105 4.63 3.64 11.16
CA ALA A 105 3.21 3.71 10.80
C ALA A 105 2.97 4.68 9.65
N ALA A 106 3.47 5.92 9.75
CA ALA A 106 3.30 6.93 8.72
C ALA A 106 3.97 6.53 7.39
N PHE A 107 5.16 5.92 7.44
CA PHE A 107 5.81 5.37 6.25
C PHE A 107 4.93 4.28 5.61
N ASN A 108 4.46 3.31 6.39
CA ASN A 108 3.65 2.19 5.89
C ASN A 108 2.36 2.68 5.23
N VAL A 109 1.63 3.58 5.90
CA VAL A 109 0.42 4.22 5.36
C VAL A 109 0.72 4.93 4.05
N ALA A 110 1.74 5.77 4.00
CA ALA A 110 2.07 6.54 2.81
C ALA A 110 2.50 5.64 1.65
N GLN A 111 3.38 4.68 1.93
CA GLN A 111 3.91 3.73 0.96
C GLN A 111 2.80 2.87 0.34
N LEU A 112 1.90 2.32 1.16
CA LEU A 112 0.76 1.54 0.68
C LEU A 112 -0.22 2.40 -0.12
N THR A 113 -0.50 3.62 0.35
CA THR A 113 -1.40 4.55 -0.36
C THR A 113 -0.86 4.88 -1.75
N ILE A 114 0.42 5.23 -1.87
CA ILE A 114 1.06 5.54 -3.17
C ILE A 114 1.06 4.30 -4.08
N THR A 115 1.39 3.13 -3.52
CA THR A 115 1.43 1.87 -4.26
C THR A 115 0.06 1.54 -4.87
N PHE A 116 -1.00 1.57 -4.06
CA PHE A 116 -2.34 1.24 -4.55
C PHE A 116 -2.97 2.35 -5.38
N ALA A 117 -2.59 3.61 -5.18
CA ALA A 117 -2.93 4.69 -6.11
C ALA A 117 -2.39 4.40 -7.51
N ALA A 118 -1.10 4.08 -7.62
CA ALA A 118 -0.46 3.76 -8.90
C ALA A 118 -1.06 2.49 -9.53
N ALA A 119 -1.19 1.42 -8.75
CA ALA A 119 -1.73 0.14 -9.23
C ALA A 119 -3.19 0.28 -9.72
N SER A 120 -4.03 0.98 -8.97
CA SER A 120 -5.43 1.21 -9.36
C SER A 120 -5.55 2.13 -10.57
N PHE A 121 -4.69 3.16 -10.68
CA PHE A 121 -4.67 4.04 -11.85
C PHE A 121 -4.30 3.28 -13.12
N ILE A 122 -3.23 2.48 -13.07
CA ILE A 122 -2.81 1.65 -14.21
C ILE A 122 -3.90 0.65 -14.59
N TYR A 123 -4.56 0.02 -13.61
CA TYR A 123 -5.69 -0.85 -13.88
C TYR A 123 -6.80 -0.12 -14.63
N GLN A 124 -7.23 1.06 -14.14
CA GLN A 124 -8.33 1.79 -14.75
C GLN A 124 -8.01 2.22 -16.19
N VAL A 125 -6.78 2.65 -16.45
CA VAL A 125 -6.31 3.03 -17.79
C VAL A 125 -6.25 1.80 -18.72
N ALA A 126 -5.71 0.67 -18.26
CA ALA A 126 -5.55 -0.53 -19.07
C ALA A 126 -6.86 -1.28 -19.32
N ALA A 127 -7.76 -1.30 -18.34
CA ALA A 127 -9.06 -1.96 -18.41
C ALA A 127 -9.99 -1.24 -19.41
N GLY A 128 -10.01 0.10 -19.39
CA GLY A 128 -10.99 0.86 -20.15
C GLY A 128 -12.42 0.73 -19.57
N GLN A 129 -13.42 1.27 -20.27
CA GLN A 129 -14.76 1.48 -19.68
C GLN A 129 -15.58 0.20 -19.42
N ASN A 130 -15.30 -0.90 -20.13
CA ASN A 130 -16.14 -2.12 -20.11
C ASN A 130 -15.37 -3.41 -19.82
N ALA A 131 -14.11 -3.33 -19.38
CA ALA A 131 -13.37 -4.54 -19.08
C ALA A 131 -13.80 -5.14 -17.75
N VAL A 132 -14.46 -6.29 -17.84
CA VAL A 132 -14.70 -7.18 -16.72
C VAL A 132 -13.44 -8.02 -16.51
N PRO A 133 -12.90 -8.11 -15.28
CA PRO A 133 -11.78 -9.00 -14.98
C PRO A 133 -12.04 -10.43 -15.47
N PHE A 134 -11.03 -11.07 -16.04
CA PHE A 134 -11.05 -12.46 -16.54
C PHE A 134 -12.00 -12.77 -17.70
N ALA A 135 -12.99 -11.92 -17.99
CA ALA A 135 -13.92 -12.13 -19.10
C ALA A 135 -13.41 -11.54 -20.43
N THR A 136 -12.49 -10.58 -20.35
CA THR A 136 -11.90 -9.91 -21.53
C THR A 136 -10.38 -9.94 -21.44
N TRP A 137 -9.71 -9.99 -22.59
CA TRP A 137 -8.24 -9.91 -22.65
C TRP A 137 -7.72 -8.63 -21.96
N ASN A 138 -8.36 -7.49 -22.22
CA ASN A 138 -8.00 -6.22 -21.60
C ASN A 138 -8.18 -6.25 -20.07
N GLY A 139 -9.27 -6.86 -19.57
CA GLY A 139 -9.48 -7.01 -18.12
C GLY A 139 -8.43 -7.90 -17.45
N THR A 140 -8.07 -9.02 -18.08
CA THR A 140 -7.01 -9.90 -17.58
C THR A 140 -5.63 -9.21 -17.61
N LEU A 141 -5.31 -8.53 -18.73
CA LEU A 141 -4.06 -7.77 -18.86
C LEU A 141 -3.99 -6.64 -17.81
N ALA A 142 -5.08 -5.89 -17.62
CA ALA A 142 -5.15 -4.82 -16.63
C ALA A 142 -4.93 -5.34 -15.21
N LEU A 143 -5.47 -6.51 -14.88
CA LEU A 143 -5.25 -7.16 -13.58
C LEU A 143 -3.79 -7.57 -13.38
N LEU A 144 -3.16 -8.15 -14.41
CA LEU A 144 -1.74 -8.50 -14.37
C LEU A 144 -0.86 -7.25 -14.20
N LEU A 145 -1.20 -6.16 -14.90
CA LEU A 145 -0.51 -4.87 -14.76
C LEU A 145 -0.70 -4.27 -13.37
N LEU A 146 -1.92 -4.34 -12.80
CA LEU A 146 -2.17 -3.94 -11.41
C LEU A 146 -1.23 -4.70 -10.46
N ALA A 147 -1.19 -6.04 -10.56
CA ALA A 147 -0.37 -6.88 -9.71
C ALA A 147 1.14 -6.57 -9.88
N ALA A 148 1.59 -6.39 -11.12
CA ALA A 148 2.97 -6.04 -11.44
C ALA A 148 3.36 -4.67 -10.84
N VAL A 149 2.51 -3.66 -11.00
CA VAL A 149 2.73 -2.31 -10.43
C VAL A 149 2.73 -2.36 -8.92
N TYR A 150 1.80 -3.09 -8.30
CA TYR A 150 1.79 -3.31 -6.87
C TYR A 150 3.11 -3.92 -6.39
N LEU A 151 3.54 -5.05 -6.98
CA LEU A 151 4.78 -5.74 -6.56
C LEU A 151 6.00 -4.84 -6.75
N ALA A 152 6.12 -4.17 -7.91
CA ALA A 152 7.25 -3.32 -8.24
C ALA A 152 7.30 -2.08 -7.33
N ALA A 153 6.19 -1.34 -7.20
CA ALA A 153 6.14 -0.13 -6.40
C ALA A 153 6.29 -0.44 -4.90
N ASN A 154 5.59 -1.47 -4.40
CA ASN A 154 5.68 -1.87 -2.99
C ASN A 154 7.12 -2.24 -2.62
N SER A 155 7.71 -3.16 -3.37
CA SER A 155 9.07 -3.64 -3.13
C SER A 155 10.09 -2.50 -3.28
N THR A 156 9.90 -1.58 -4.22
CA THR A 156 10.87 -0.50 -4.48
C THR A 156 10.85 0.51 -3.36
N LEU A 157 9.68 0.97 -2.95
CA LEU A 157 9.54 1.95 -1.87
C LEU A 157 10.04 1.37 -0.54
N LEU A 158 9.74 0.10 -0.28
CA LEU A 158 10.28 -0.60 0.89
C LEU A 158 11.81 -0.72 0.81
N THR A 159 12.35 -1.24 -0.29
CA THR A 159 13.80 -1.44 -0.42
C THR A 159 14.58 -0.12 -0.33
N LEU A 160 14.02 0.98 -0.84
CA LEU A 160 14.64 2.30 -0.73
C LEU A 160 14.77 2.77 0.72
N ILE A 161 13.75 2.60 1.56
CA ILE A 161 13.89 2.98 2.97
C ILE A 161 14.93 2.12 3.68
N ILE A 162 15.03 0.82 3.35
CA ILE A 162 16.07 -0.08 3.89
C ILE A 162 17.45 0.43 3.49
N SER A 163 17.64 0.70 2.20
CA SER A 163 18.90 1.21 1.64
C SER A 163 19.33 2.52 2.31
N PHE A 164 18.39 3.46 2.50
CA PHE A 164 18.69 4.74 3.14
C PHE A 164 18.88 4.65 4.66
N ALA A 165 18.20 3.73 5.35
CA ALA A 165 18.32 3.58 6.79
C ALA A 165 19.62 2.87 7.20
N TYR A 166 20.06 1.87 6.42
CA TYR A 166 21.21 1.03 6.73
C TYR A 166 22.47 1.34 5.89
N GLY A 167 22.36 2.24 4.90
CA GLY A 167 23.50 2.62 4.05
C GLY A 167 23.95 1.52 3.09
N VAL A 168 23.12 0.51 2.84
CA VAL A 168 23.42 -0.60 1.93
C VAL A 168 22.98 -0.29 0.50
N PRO A 169 23.68 -0.77 -0.55
CA PRO A 169 23.27 -0.52 -1.94
C PRO A 169 21.87 -1.06 -2.26
N PHE A 170 21.08 -0.34 -3.05
CA PHE A 170 19.71 -0.74 -3.42
C PHE A 170 19.64 -2.16 -4.01
N LEU A 171 20.50 -2.49 -4.98
CA LEU A 171 20.52 -3.80 -5.62
C LEU A 171 20.87 -4.92 -4.65
N PHE A 172 21.71 -4.62 -3.65
CA PHE A 172 22.02 -5.57 -2.59
C PHE A 172 20.76 -5.79 -1.74
N ALA A 173 20.14 -4.72 -1.23
CA ALA A 173 18.90 -4.80 -0.45
C ALA A 173 17.73 -5.46 -1.20
N TRP A 174 17.64 -5.22 -2.52
CA TRP A 174 16.61 -5.78 -3.38
C TRP A 174 16.81 -7.28 -3.65
N ARG A 175 18.06 -7.71 -3.86
CA ARG A 175 18.38 -9.14 -4.09
C ARG A 175 18.37 -9.93 -2.78
N SER A 176 18.77 -9.28 -1.69
CA SER A 176 18.65 -9.79 -0.33
C SER A 176 17.23 -9.62 0.21
N ASN A 177 16.23 -9.39 -0.64
CA ASN A 177 14.82 -9.35 -0.29
C ASN A 177 14.22 -10.76 -0.45
N PRO A 178 14.36 -11.69 0.51
CA PRO A 178 13.20 -12.48 0.84
C PRO A 178 12.29 -11.58 1.70
N TRP A 179 11.00 -11.83 1.69
CA TRP A 179 9.99 -11.09 2.46
C TRP A 179 10.16 -11.05 4.01
N ARG A 180 11.37 -11.22 4.59
CA ARG A 180 11.62 -11.88 5.90
C ARG A 180 12.58 -11.23 6.91
N GLY A 181 13.43 -10.25 6.57
CA GLY A 181 14.51 -9.80 7.51
C GLY A 181 14.22 -8.55 8.35
N PHE A 182 13.48 -7.59 7.78
CA PHE A 182 13.45 -6.21 8.30
C PHE A 182 12.61 -6.03 9.58
N LEU A 183 11.62 -6.91 9.82
CA LEU A 183 10.80 -6.89 11.02
C LEU A 183 11.49 -7.57 12.22
N TYR A 184 12.34 -8.57 11.98
CA TYR A 184 13.04 -9.32 13.03
C TYR A 184 14.19 -8.52 13.65
N GLU A 185 14.97 -7.80 12.83
CA GLU A 185 16.04 -6.94 13.37
C GLU A 185 15.51 -5.68 14.06
N MET A 186 14.31 -5.21 13.68
CA MET A 186 13.65 -4.08 14.33
C MET A 186 12.86 -4.42 15.59
N ALA A 187 12.67 -5.71 15.90
CA ALA A 187 12.07 -6.19 17.16
C ALA A 187 13.12 -6.41 18.26
N MET A 188 14.41 -6.43 17.90
CA MET A 188 15.54 -6.63 18.82
C MET A 188 16.29 -5.33 19.17
N ILE A 189 15.75 -4.17 18.82
CA ILE A 189 16.24 -2.84 19.22
C ILE A 189 15.06 -2.03 19.77
#